data_AF-A0A2S1ERG5-F1
#
_entry.id   AF-A0A2S1ERG5-F1
#
_cell.length_a   1.000
_cell.length_b   1.000
_cell.length_c   1.000
_cell.angle_alpha   90.00
_cell.angle_beta   90.00
_cell.angle_gamma   90.00
#
_symmetry.space_group_name_H-M   'P 1'
#
loop_
_entity.id
_entity.type
_entity.pdbx_description
1 polymer ?
#
loop_
_entity_poly.entity_id
_entity_poly.type
_entity_poly.pdbx_seq_one_letter_code
_entity_poly.pdbx_strand_id
1 'polypeptide(L)'
;MKIEADDKSKWKLNFSSADIDDKLPNLISELDESQESILNIILSLYSRLTLNGIVPSGMSLSEAMIDKYDTHKEHLDLLKKYVKILPIKNRKEIAETYAQYVGNSLKKSGHISQEEFYKAVKKNLDKSETTQKILGLISEEKFMPKQRTNQNGVIPYQLHQKELDQIIVNQSQYYPWLAELNPVKEHKDAKYKLDELIAFRVPYYVGPLIDPKTTPQTEQGNKNASFAWMVRKENGQITPWNFDKKVDRISSANNFIKRMITKDTYLIGEDVLPAHSLIYERFKVLNELNMIRVNGKKLSVSVKQNLYNDLFKHQKKINRKKLANYLQANLGIPERPQITGLSDPEKFNSQLSSYIDLQKY
;
A
#
# COMPACT_ATOMS: atom_id res chain seq x y z
N MET A 1 -6.70 -20.39 24.53
CA MET A 1 -6.75 -19.84 23.16
C MET A 1 -5.72 -20.58 22.31
N LYS A 2 -6.14 -21.62 21.58
CA LYS A 2 -5.39 -22.13 20.45
C LYS A 2 -5.98 -21.43 19.23
N ILE A 3 -5.23 -20.50 18.65
CA ILE A 3 -5.54 -19.96 17.33
C ILE A 3 -5.27 -21.12 16.37
N GLU A 4 -6.33 -21.62 15.71
CA GLU A 4 -6.17 -22.58 14.63
C GLU A 4 -5.27 -21.97 13.56
N ALA A 5 -4.32 -22.78 13.10
CA ALA A 5 -3.27 -22.40 12.19
C ALA A 5 -3.84 -22.21 10.78
N ASP A 6 -4.52 -21.10 10.57
CA ASP A 6 -4.71 -20.57 9.23
C ASP A 6 -3.37 -19.99 8.75
N ASP A 7 -3.07 -20.24 7.49
CA ASP A 7 -1.75 -20.15 6.86
C ASP A 7 -0.95 -18.88 7.24
N LYS A 8 0.02 -19.01 8.16
CA LYS A 8 0.90 -17.91 8.62
C LYS A 8 1.64 -17.21 7.46
N SER A 9 1.73 -17.85 6.29
CA SER A 9 2.34 -17.24 5.10
C SER A 9 1.47 -16.10 4.53
N LYS A 10 0.15 -16.17 4.66
CA LYS A 10 -0.81 -15.18 4.14
C LYS A 10 -0.74 -13.84 4.89
N TRP A 11 -0.33 -13.87 6.16
CA TRP A 11 -0.23 -12.71 7.06
C TRP A 11 1.21 -12.18 7.23
N LYS A 12 2.17 -12.73 6.47
CA LYS A 12 3.56 -12.29 6.54
C LYS A 12 3.76 -11.06 5.65
N LEU A 13 3.75 -9.88 6.26
CA LEU A 13 4.10 -8.63 5.57
C LEU A 13 5.60 -8.39 5.63
N ASN A 14 6.19 -8.06 4.48
CA ASN A 14 7.54 -7.50 4.41
C ASN A 14 7.45 -6.10 3.83
N PHE A 15 7.67 -5.07 4.66
CA PHE A 15 7.59 -3.68 4.22
C PHE A 15 8.64 -3.27 3.19
N SER A 16 9.70 -4.06 3.02
CA SER A 16 10.75 -3.80 2.04
C SER A 16 10.59 -4.59 0.74
N SER A 17 9.52 -5.36 0.57
CA SER A 17 9.34 -6.19 -0.63
C SER A 17 8.67 -5.41 -1.76
N ALA A 18 9.06 -5.70 -3.00
CA ALA A 18 8.57 -4.99 -4.18
C ALA A 18 7.09 -5.26 -4.49
N ASP A 19 6.52 -6.33 -3.93
CA ASP A 19 5.13 -6.78 -4.08
C ASP A 19 4.22 -6.29 -2.94
N ILE A 20 4.69 -5.40 -2.07
CA ILE A 20 3.87 -4.92 -0.97
C ILE A 20 2.65 -4.15 -1.45
N ASP A 21 2.77 -3.33 -2.50
CA ASP A 21 1.66 -2.55 -3.05
C ASP A 21 0.54 -3.44 -3.62
N ASP A 22 0.86 -4.68 -4.04
CA ASP A 22 -0.11 -5.68 -4.50
C ASP A 22 -0.76 -6.46 -3.33
N LYS A 23 0.00 -6.64 -2.23
CA LYS A 23 -0.46 -7.39 -1.05
C LYS A 23 -1.24 -6.54 -0.06
N LEU A 24 -0.90 -5.25 0.05
CA LEU A 24 -1.48 -4.33 1.01
C LEU A 24 -3.01 -4.15 0.84
N PRO A 25 -3.56 -4.01 -0.38
CA PRO A 25 -5.00 -3.86 -0.59
C PRO A 25 -5.78 -5.11 -0.15
N ASN A 26 -5.25 -6.30 -0.45
CA ASN A 26 -5.86 -7.57 -0.04
C ASN A 26 -5.88 -7.69 1.48
N LEU A 27 -4.80 -7.29 2.16
CA LEU A 27 -4.74 -7.31 3.61
C LEU A 27 -5.72 -6.31 4.22
N ILE A 28 -5.74 -5.05 3.73
CA ILE A 28 -6.65 -3.99 4.19
C ILE A 28 -8.11 -4.43 4.05
N SER A 29 -8.47 -5.15 2.98
CA SER A 29 -9.84 -5.64 2.77
C SER A 29 -10.33 -6.64 3.83
N GLU A 30 -9.42 -7.29 4.56
CA GLU A 30 -9.72 -8.23 5.65
C GLU A 30 -9.63 -7.57 7.05
N LEU A 31 -9.22 -6.30 7.14
CA LEU A 31 -9.06 -5.56 8.41
C LEU A 31 -10.31 -4.76 8.76
N ASP A 32 -10.57 -4.60 10.07
CA ASP A 32 -11.51 -3.60 10.56
C ASP A 32 -10.87 -2.20 10.67
N GLU A 33 -11.70 -1.14 10.81
CA GLU A 33 -11.23 0.26 10.87
C GLU A 33 -10.14 0.50 11.94
N SER A 34 -10.22 -0.20 13.08
CA SER A 34 -9.23 -0.04 14.16
C SER A 34 -7.90 -0.68 13.79
N GLN A 35 -7.94 -1.84 13.13
CA GLN A 35 -6.77 -2.56 12.66
C GLN A 35 -6.11 -1.83 11.47
N GLU A 36 -6.90 -1.29 10.56
CA GLU A 36 -6.43 -0.45 9.46
C GLU A 36 -5.70 0.80 9.99
N SER A 37 -6.27 1.47 11.01
CA SER A 37 -5.61 2.61 11.66
C SER A 37 -4.26 2.23 12.27
N ILE A 38 -4.15 1.07 12.93
CA ILE A 38 -2.88 0.60 13.51
C ILE A 38 -1.87 0.30 12.41
N LEU A 39 -2.29 -0.37 11.33
CA LEU A 39 -1.44 -0.66 10.17
C LEU A 39 -0.88 0.62 9.55
N ASN A 40 -1.72 1.66 9.40
CA ASN A 40 -1.30 2.96 8.86
C ASN A 40 -0.27 3.65 9.76
N ILE A 41 -0.40 3.55 11.09
CA ILE A 41 0.61 4.06 12.03
C ILE A 41 1.94 3.30 11.87
N ILE A 42 1.89 1.96 11.75
CA ILE A 42 3.09 1.13 11.55
C ILE A 42 3.77 1.47 10.22
N LEU A 43 3.00 1.60 9.13
CA LEU A 43 3.50 2.03 7.82
C LEU A 43 4.17 3.40 7.92
N SER A 44 3.53 4.37 8.56
CA SER A 44 4.12 5.70 8.77
C SER A 44 5.40 5.64 9.60
N LEU A 45 5.47 4.82 10.65
CA LEU A 45 6.67 4.66 11.47
C LEU A 45 7.80 4.01 10.66
N TYR A 46 7.49 2.95 9.91
CA TYR A 46 8.43 2.27 9.04
C TYR A 46 8.99 3.21 7.96
N SER A 47 8.13 3.97 7.28
CA SER A 47 8.56 4.96 6.30
C SER A 47 9.46 6.02 6.93
N ARG A 48 9.14 6.53 8.13
CA ARG A 48 9.99 7.50 8.84
C ARG A 48 11.35 6.93 9.23
N LEU A 49 11.39 5.71 9.75
CA LEU A 49 12.64 5.04 10.12
C LEU A 49 13.50 4.74 8.88
N THR A 50 12.89 4.22 7.82
CA THR A 50 13.55 3.98 6.53
C THR A 50 14.09 5.28 5.95
N LEU A 51 13.28 6.35 5.97
CA LEU A 51 13.69 7.66 5.49
C LEU A 51 14.87 8.22 6.29
N ASN A 52 14.85 8.15 7.62
CA ASN A 52 15.97 8.57 8.46
C ASN A 52 17.25 7.75 8.20
N GLY A 53 17.10 6.47 7.85
CA GLY A 53 18.23 5.62 7.44
C GLY A 53 18.80 5.96 6.06
N ILE A 54 17.98 6.55 5.17
CA ILE A 54 18.42 6.95 3.82
C ILE A 54 18.96 8.38 3.81
N VAL A 55 18.23 9.29 4.45
CA VAL A 55 18.53 10.72 4.57
C VAL A 55 18.57 11.06 6.07
N PRO A 56 19.77 11.08 6.67
CA PRO A 56 19.93 11.47 8.06
C PRO A 56 19.36 12.86 8.35
N SER A 57 18.93 13.06 9.60
CA SER A 57 18.37 14.35 10.02
C SER A 57 19.38 15.49 9.79
N GLY A 58 18.92 16.57 9.15
CA GLY A 58 19.75 17.74 8.86
C GLY A 58 20.45 17.72 7.50
N MET A 59 20.44 16.59 6.79
CA MET A 59 20.99 16.49 5.43
C MET A 59 19.91 16.64 4.35
N SER A 60 20.30 17.14 3.20
CA SER A 60 19.58 16.97 1.94
C SER A 60 19.75 15.53 1.41
N LEU A 61 18.91 15.13 0.46
CA LEU A 61 19.02 13.80 -0.16
C LEU A 61 20.36 13.68 -0.91
N SER A 62 20.75 14.71 -1.64
CA SER A 62 22.01 14.76 -2.36
C SER A 62 23.21 14.68 -1.42
N GLU A 63 23.22 15.38 -0.28
CA GLU A 63 24.27 15.27 0.74
C GLU A 63 24.37 13.86 1.31
N ALA A 64 23.23 13.23 1.64
CA ALA A 64 23.21 11.85 2.11
C ALA A 64 23.75 10.86 1.06
N MET A 65 23.53 11.13 -0.23
CA MET A 65 24.07 10.31 -1.32
C MET A 65 25.58 10.53 -1.52
N ILE A 66 26.10 11.73 -1.26
CA ILE A 66 27.53 12.03 -1.26
C ILE A 66 28.20 11.30 -0.09
N ASP A 67 27.64 11.38 1.11
CA ASP A 67 28.15 10.68 2.30
C ASP A 67 28.23 9.16 2.07
N LYS A 68 27.20 8.56 1.44
CA LYS A 68 27.25 7.15 1.03
C LYS A 68 28.37 6.85 0.05
N TYR A 69 28.64 7.74 -0.90
CA TYR A 69 29.73 7.56 -1.87
C TYR A 69 31.10 7.60 -1.18
N ASP A 70 31.31 8.58 -0.29
CA ASP A 70 32.56 8.72 0.45
C ASP A 70 32.77 7.55 1.42
N THR A 71 31.72 7.15 2.14
CA THR A 71 31.70 5.94 2.99
C THR A 71 32.05 4.68 2.17
N HIS A 72 31.51 4.52 0.97
CA HIS A 72 31.87 3.41 0.09
C HIS A 72 33.35 3.43 -0.26
N LYS A 73 33.90 4.60 -0.60
CA LYS A 73 35.33 4.76 -0.92
C LYS A 73 36.21 4.37 0.27
N GLU A 74 35.88 4.81 1.48
CA GLU A 74 36.61 4.44 2.71
C GLU A 74 36.58 2.93 2.96
N HIS A 75 35.40 2.31 2.82
CA HIS A 75 35.23 0.86 2.93
C HIS A 75 36.06 0.11 1.88
N LEU A 76 36.12 0.63 0.65
CA LEU A 76 36.92 0.06 -0.43
C LEU A 76 38.42 0.15 -0.15
N ASP A 77 38.90 1.26 0.38
CA ASP A 77 40.30 1.39 0.76
C ASP A 77 40.67 0.47 1.92
N LEU A 78 39.77 0.29 2.90
CA LEU A 78 39.92 -0.70 3.97
C LEU A 78 40.02 -2.12 3.42
N LEU A 79 39.11 -2.50 2.50
CA LEU A 79 39.13 -3.81 1.86
C LEU A 79 40.40 -4.02 1.02
N LYS A 80 40.82 -3.01 0.25
CA LYS A 80 42.06 -3.08 -0.57
C LYS A 80 43.30 -3.25 0.30
N LYS A 81 43.39 -2.58 1.45
CA LYS A 81 44.49 -2.76 2.42
C LYS A 81 44.54 -4.21 2.92
N TYR A 82 43.39 -4.80 3.26
CA TYR A 82 43.30 -6.19 3.67
C TYR A 82 43.60 -7.18 2.52
N VAL A 83 43.12 -6.92 1.30
CA VAL A 83 43.37 -7.81 0.15
C VAL A 83 44.87 -7.91 -0.18
N LYS A 84 45.67 -6.87 0.07
CA LYS A 84 47.13 -6.90 -0.18
C LYS A 84 47.87 -7.98 0.64
N ILE A 85 47.39 -8.30 1.84
CA ILE A 85 48.03 -9.29 2.72
C ILE A 85 47.56 -10.73 2.46
N LEU A 86 46.49 -10.93 1.68
CA LEU A 86 45.95 -12.26 1.37
C LEU A 86 46.76 -13.02 0.32
N PRO A 87 46.63 -14.37 0.23
CA PRO A 87 47.13 -15.15 -0.90
C PRO A 87 46.51 -14.72 -2.24
N ILE A 88 47.27 -14.83 -3.34
CA ILE A 88 46.86 -14.37 -4.69
C ILE A 88 45.49 -14.93 -5.12
N LYS A 89 45.18 -16.18 -4.76
CA LYS A 89 43.89 -16.82 -5.05
C LYS A 89 42.71 -16.04 -4.46
N ASN A 90 42.77 -15.76 -3.15
CA ASN A 90 41.73 -15.03 -2.43
C ASN A 90 41.62 -13.57 -2.90
N ARG A 91 42.73 -12.94 -3.31
CA ARG A 91 42.69 -11.59 -3.91
C ARG A 91 41.86 -11.55 -5.18
N LYS A 92 42.07 -12.53 -6.08
CA LYS A 92 41.32 -12.63 -7.33
C LYS A 92 39.84 -12.89 -7.07
N GLU A 93 39.52 -13.72 -6.09
CA GLU A 93 38.13 -14.03 -5.69
C GLU A 93 37.40 -12.79 -5.17
N ILE A 94 38.00 -12.03 -4.25
CA ILE A 94 37.40 -10.79 -3.72
C ILE A 94 37.26 -9.74 -4.83
N ALA A 95 38.25 -9.58 -5.70
CA ALA A 95 38.20 -8.63 -6.82
C ALA A 95 37.07 -8.96 -7.81
N GLU A 96 36.92 -10.24 -8.17
CA GLU A 96 35.83 -10.73 -9.02
C GLU A 96 34.47 -10.50 -8.34
N THR A 97 34.36 -10.84 -7.05
CA THR A 97 33.13 -10.66 -6.27
C THR A 97 32.74 -9.17 -6.21
N TYR A 98 33.70 -8.28 -6.00
CA TYR A 98 33.44 -6.84 -6.01
C TYR A 98 33.02 -6.36 -7.41
N ALA A 99 33.66 -6.84 -8.48
CA ALA A 99 33.26 -6.52 -9.85
C ALA A 99 31.81 -6.95 -10.14
N GLN A 100 31.39 -8.13 -9.68
CA GLN A 100 30.00 -8.57 -9.77
C GLN A 100 29.06 -7.69 -8.93
N TYR A 101 29.48 -7.29 -7.73
CA TYR A 101 28.69 -6.44 -6.84
C TYR A 101 28.44 -5.06 -7.44
N VAL A 102 29.44 -4.43 -8.06
CA VAL A 102 29.28 -3.10 -8.70
C VAL A 102 28.74 -3.17 -10.13
N GLY A 103 28.57 -4.38 -10.69
CA GLY A 103 28.05 -4.57 -12.05
C GLY A 103 29.06 -4.42 -13.18
N ASN A 104 30.37 -4.48 -12.88
CA ASN A 104 31.47 -4.38 -13.85
C ASN A 104 32.13 -5.75 -14.16
N SER A 105 31.43 -6.86 -13.92
CA SER A 105 31.94 -8.20 -14.20
C SER A 105 32.03 -8.49 -15.70
N LEU A 106 33.16 -9.06 -16.14
CA LEU A 106 33.37 -9.49 -17.53
C LEU A 106 32.63 -10.81 -17.87
N LYS A 107 32.18 -11.55 -16.85
CA LYS A 107 31.40 -12.78 -17.05
C LYS A 107 29.92 -12.44 -17.10
N LYS A 108 29.19 -13.03 -18.06
CA LYS A 108 27.72 -12.94 -18.22
C LYS A 108 26.91 -13.34 -16.97
N SER A 109 27.54 -13.92 -15.94
CA SER A 109 26.89 -14.23 -14.68
C SER A 109 26.77 -12.98 -13.80
N GLY A 110 25.56 -12.41 -13.81
CA GLY A 110 24.81 -11.96 -12.63
C GLY A 110 25.42 -10.86 -11.77
N HIS A 111 24.77 -9.70 -11.77
CA HIS A 111 24.86 -8.77 -10.64
C HIS A 111 24.52 -9.52 -9.34
N ILE A 112 25.37 -9.45 -8.33
CA ILE A 112 25.13 -10.09 -7.05
C ILE A 112 24.51 -9.09 -6.06
N SER A 113 23.66 -9.62 -5.17
CA SER A 113 23.06 -8.88 -4.07
C SER A 113 24.10 -8.48 -3.02
N GLN A 114 23.73 -7.52 -2.16
CA GLN A 114 24.56 -7.11 -1.03
C GLN A 114 24.80 -8.25 -0.03
N GLU A 115 23.82 -9.11 0.19
CA GLU A 115 23.95 -10.30 1.03
C GLU A 115 24.93 -11.33 0.47
N GLU A 116 24.88 -11.58 -0.83
CA GLU A 116 25.82 -12.48 -1.52
C GLU A 116 27.25 -11.93 -1.47
N PHE A 117 27.40 -10.62 -1.71
CA PHE A 117 28.68 -9.93 -1.56
C PHE A 117 29.22 -10.08 -0.13
N TYR A 118 28.40 -9.86 0.89
CA TYR A 118 28.78 -10.04 2.29
C TYR A 118 29.21 -11.46 2.62
N LYS A 119 28.47 -12.47 2.13
CA LYS A 119 28.82 -13.88 2.31
C LYS A 119 30.18 -14.21 1.68
N ALA A 120 30.46 -13.71 0.48
CA ALA A 120 31.71 -13.94 -0.22
C ALA A 120 32.91 -13.23 0.44
N VAL A 121 32.72 -11.99 0.90
CA VAL A 121 33.74 -11.26 1.65
C VAL A 121 34.04 -12.00 2.96
N LYS A 122 33.03 -12.33 3.78
CA LYS A 122 33.18 -13.03 5.07
C LYS A 122 33.97 -14.34 4.97
N LYS A 123 33.83 -15.10 3.89
CA LYS A 123 34.58 -16.35 3.66
C LYS A 123 36.09 -16.16 3.59
N ASN A 124 36.54 -14.96 3.25
CA ASN A 124 37.94 -14.62 3.02
C ASN A 124 38.55 -13.77 4.16
N LEU A 125 37.80 -13.57 5.24
CA LEU A 125 38.17 -12.74 6.40
C LEU A 125 38.87 -13.58 7.49
N ASP A 126 39.99 -13.09 8.02
CA ASP A 126 40.76 -13.66 9.13
C ASP A 126 40.41 -13.03 10.51
N LYS A 127 41.25 -13.24 11.53
CA LYS A 127 41.04 -12.65 12.88
C LYS A 127 41.81 -11.33 13.10
N SER A 128 42.27 -10.65 12.05
CA SER A 128 43.01 -9.39 12.20
C SER A 128 42.11 -8.22 12.63
N GLU A 129 42.69 -7.18 13.22
CA GLU A 129 41.96 -5.97 13.66
C GLU A 129 41.25 -5.26 12.49
N THR A 130 41.86 -5.26 11.30
CA THR A 130 41.26 -4.69 10.07
C THR A 130 40.01 -5.48 9.67
N THR A 131 40.07 -6.81 9.80
CA THR A 131 38.96 -7.70 9.50
C THR A 131 37.82 -7.58 10.50
N GLN A 132 38.11 -7.35 11.78
CA GLN A 132 37.07 -7.10 12.79
C GLN A 132 36.25 -5.84 12.46
N LYS A 133 36.89 -4.78 11.96
CA LYS A 133 36.19 -3.57 11.49
C LYS A 133 35.26 -3.87 10.31
N ILE A 134 35.74 -4.64 9.32
CA ILE A 134 34.91 -5.07 8.17
C ILE A 134 33.75 -5.94 8.65
N LEU A 135 33.98 -6.89 9.56
CA LEU A 135 32.94 -7.76 10.11
C LEU A 135 31.87 -6.97 10.86
N GLY A 136 32.27 -5.96 11.66
CA GLY A 136 31.36 -5.04 12.33
C GLY A 136 30.45 -4.30 11.33
N LEU A 137 31.05 -3.67 10.31
CA LEU A 137 30.31 -2.97 9.25
C LEU A 137 29.35 -3.89 8.48
N ILE A 138 29.75 -5.14 8.24
CA ILE A 138 28.87 -6.12 7.60
C ILE A 138 27.74 -6.57 8.54
N SER A 139 28.01 -6.73 9.84
CA SER A 139 27.00 -7.11 10.82
C SER A 139 25.92 -6.05 11.02
N GLU A 140 26.28 -4.78 10.83
CA GLU A 140 25.35 -3.64 10.82
C GLU A 140 24.70 -3.39 9.45
N GLU A 141 25.01 -4.20 8.44
CA GLU A 141 24.56 -4.03 7.05
C GLU A 141 24.96 -2.69 6.38
N LYS A 142 26.05 -2.06 6.87
CA LYS A 142 26.55 -0.76 6.40
C LYS A 142 27.77 -0.85 5.50
N PHE A 143 28.34 -2.04 5.30
CA PHE A 143 29.56 -2.18 4.50
C PHE A 143 29.30 -1.95 3.00
N MET A 144 30.14 -1.13 2.36
CA MET A 144 30.10 -0.81 0.92
C MET A 144 28.72 -0.34 0.39
N PRO A 145 28.10 0.70 0.96
CA PRO A 145 26.75 1.10 0.58
C PRO A 145 26.70 1.54 -0.90
N LYS A 146 25.61 1.21 -1.61
CA LYS A 146 25.32 1.72 -2.95
C LYS A 146 24.42 2.96 -2.84
N GLN A 147 24.62 3.94 -3.72
CA GLN A 147 23.72 5.10 -3.80
C GLN A 147 22.34 4.72 -4.36
N ARG A 148 22.28 3.78 -5.30
CA ARG A 148 21.02 3.28 -5.90
C ARG A 148 20.70 1.89 -5.36
N THR A 149 19.62 1.79 -4.59
CA THR A 149 19.10 0.54 -4.04
C THR A 149 17.57 0.50 -4.16
N ASN A 150 16.97 -0.69 -4.02
CA ASN A 150 15.52 -0.83 -4.04
C ASN A 150 14.84 -0.04 -2.91
N GLN A 151 15.53 0.16 -1.78
CA GLN A 151 15.03 0.95 -0.65
C GLN A 151 14.83 2.44 -1.00
N ASN A 152 15.51 2.95 -2.03
CA ASN A 152 15.29 4.32 -2.51
C ASN A 152 13.87 4.55 -3.03
N GLY A 153 13.10 3.49 -3.36
CA GLY A 153 11.69 3.63 -3.75
C GLY A 153 10.79 4.20 -2.65
N VAL A 154 11.23 4.16 -1.39
CA VAL A 154 10.51 4.72 -0.23
C VAL A 154 10.78 6.24 -0.08
N ILE A 155 11.72 6.81 -0.83
CA ILE A 155 12.04 8.24 -0.76
C ILE A 155 10.83 9.05 -1.23
N PRO A 156 10.24 9.90 -0.36
CA PRO A 156 9.12 10.75 -0.76
C PRO A 156 9.58 11.76 -1.82
N TYR A 157 8.75 11.98 -2.83
CA TYR A 157 9.06 12.94 -3.91
C TYR A 157 9.30 14.35 -3.36
N GLN A 158 8.74 14.70 -2.19
CA GLN A 158 8.91 16.00 -1.54
C GLN A 158 10.37 16.33 -1.21
N LEU A 159 11.23 15.32 -0.97
CA LEU A 159 12.66 15.56 -0.79
C LEU A 159 13.32 16.02 -2.09
N HIS A 160 12.97 15.39 -3.21
CA HIS A 160 13.40 15.84 -4.53
C HIS A 160 12.85 17.23 -4.85
N GLN A 161 11.60 17.49 -4.47
CA GLN A 161 10.95 18.78 -4.66
C GLN A 161 11.71 19.91 -3.95
N LYS A 162 12.08 19.71 -2.69
CA LYS A 162 12.86 20.69 -1.92
C LYS A 162 14.20 21.05 -2.58
N GLU A 163 14.90 20.05 -3.13
CA GLU A 163 16.16 20.30 -3.83
C GLU A 163 15.94 21.03 -5.16
N LEU A 164 14.91 20.66 -5.93
CA LEU A 164 14.52 21.35 -7.15
C LEU A 164 14.17 22.82 -6.88
N ASP A 165 13.37 23.09 -5.84
CA ASP A 165 12.99 24.45 -5.45
C ASP A 165 14.23 25.30 -5.13
N GLN A 166 15.21 24.73 -4.43
CA GLN A 166 16.46 25.41 -4.11
C GLN A 166 17.28 25.70 -5.38
N ILE A 167 17.33 24.76 -6.33
CA ILE A 167 17.97 24.95 -7.63
C ILE A 167 17.27 26.08 -8.40
N ILE A 168 15.94 26.08 -8.46
CA ILE A 168 15.14 27.11 -9.11
C ILE A 168 15.44 28.48 -8.50
N VAL A 169 15.39 28.59 -7.16
CA VAL A 169 15.70 29.86 -6.47
C VAL A 169 17.10 30.37 -6.85
N ASN A 170 18.11 29.50 -6.77
CA ASN A 170 19.49 29.86 -7.06
C ASN A 170 19.71 30.27 -8.53
N GLN A 171 19.02 29.62 -9.47
CA GLN A 171 19.21 29.82 -10.91
C GLN A 171 18.26 30.87 -11.51
N SER A 172 17.17 31.21 -10.83
CA SER A 172 16.15 32.15 -11.33
C SER A 172 16.69 33.55 -11.61
N GLN A 173 17.76 33.96 -10.91
CA GLN A 173 18.45 35.22 -11.17
C GLN A 173 19.05 35.31 -12.59
N TYR A 174 19.44 34.16 -13.16
CA TYR A 174 20.00 34.05 -14.51
C TYR A 174 18.93 33.64 -15.53
N TYR A 175 17.98 32.80 -15.10
CA TYR A 175 16.93 32.24 -15.93
C TYR A 175 15.56 32.45 -15.26
N PRO A 176 14.95 33.64 -15.40
CA PRO A 176 13.72 33.98 -14.68
C PRO A 176 12.54 33.02 -14.93
N TRP A 177 12.50 32.38 -16.09
CA TRP A 177 11.45 31.41 -16.45
C TRP A 177 11.42 30.19 -15.51
N LEU A 178 12.52 29.84 -14.85
CA LEU A 178 12.55 28.75 -13.87
C LEU A 178 11.61 29.01 -12.69
N ALA A 179 11.46 30.27 -12.30
CA ALA A 179 10.62 30.69 -11.20
C ALA A 179 9.16 31.02 -11.63
N GLU A 180 8.74 30.62 -12.83
CA GLU A 180 7.33 30.72 -13.25
C GLU A 180 6.44 29.98 -12.24
N LEU A 181 5.44 30.66 -11.68
CA LEU A 181 4.56 30.08 -10.66
C LEU A 181 3.67 28.98 -11.24
N ASN A 182 3.36 27.98 -10.42
CA ASN A 182 2.46 26.90 -10.82
C ASN A 182 1.05 27.46 -11.08
N PRO A 183 0.47 27.23 -12.28
CA PRO A 183 -0.91 27.64 -12.56
C PRO A 183 -1.97 26.82 -11.82
N VAL A 184 -1.62 25.64 -11.28
CA VAL A 184 -2.54 24.76 -10.53
C VAL A 184 -2.52 25.16 -9.05
N LYS A 185 -3.55 25.88 -8.58
CA LYS A 185 -3.57 26.46 -7.22
C LYS A 185 -3.87 25.43 -6.13
N GLU A 186 -4.49 24.32 -6.52
CA GLU A 186 -4.87 23.22 -5.65
C GLU A 186 -3.64 22.46 -5.12
N HIS A 187 -2.54 22.46 -5.88
CA HIS A 187 -1.28 21.81 -5.52
C HIS A 187 -0.34 22.79 -4.80
N LYS A 188 -0.69 23.15 -3.57
CA LYS A 188 0.05 24.14 -2.76
C LYS A 188 1.51 23.74 -2.48
N ASP A 189 1.81 22.45 -2.50
CA ASP A 189 3.15 21.91 -2.26
C ASP A 189 4.06 22.00 -3.49
N ALA A 190 3.53 22.44 -4.65
CA ALA A 190 4.24 22.63 -5.91
C ALA A 190 4.19 24.12 -6.30
N LYS A 191 5.19 24.90 -5.88
CA LYS A 191 5.21 26.36 -5.97
C LYS A 191 5.42 26.86 -7.41
N TYR A 192 6.40 26.29 -8.09
CA TYR A 192 6.79 26.63 -9.45
C TYR A 192 6.15 25.68 -10.45
N LYS A 193 6.03 26.12 -11.70
CA LYS A 193 5.42 25.33 -12.77
C LYS A 193 6.14 24.01 -13.02
N LEU A 194 7.46 23.96 -12.83
CA LEU A 194 8.25 22.74 -12.98
C LEU A 194 7.95 21.70 -11.89
N ASP A 195 7.58 22.14 -10.69
CA ASP A 195 7.26 21.28 -9.54
C ASP A 195 6.08 20.37 -9.86
N GLU A 196 5.13 20.86 -10.66
CA GLU A 196 3.98 20.09 -11.11
C GLU A 196 4.38 18.82 -11.88
N LEU A 197 5.53 18.81 -12.59
CA LEU A 197 6.00 17.61 -13.29
C LEU A 197 6.40 16.48 -12.34
N ILE A 198 6.82 16.83 -11.11
CA ILE A 198 7.20 15.86 -10.08
C ILE A 198 5.99 15.51 -9.22
N ALA A 199 5.19 16.51 -8.82
CA ALA A 199 4.08 16.34 -7.90
C ALA A 199 2.84 15.69 -8.55
N PHE A 200 2.62 15.92 -9.85
CA PHE A 200 1.42 15.45 -10.54
C PHE A 200 1.37 13.92 -10.62
N ARG A 201 0.27 13.36 -10.13
CA ARG A 201 -0.04 11.93 -10.25
C ARG A 201 -1.41 11.76 -10.88
N VAL A 202 -1.47 10.99 -11.96
CA VAL A 202 -2.76 10.57 -12.53
C VAL A 202 -3.49 9.71 -11.49
N PRO A 203 -4.70 10.10 -11.04
CA PRO A 203 -5.44 9.30 -10.08
C PRO A 203 -5.75 7.92 -10.66
N TYR A 204 -5.60 6.87 -9.86
CA TYR A 204 -5.77 5.48 -10.33
C TYR A 204 -7.16 5.23 -10.93
N TYR A 205 -8.20 5.87 -10.39
CA TYR A 205 -9.58 5.76 -10.89
C TYR A 205 -9.80 6.47 -12.23
N VAL A 206 -8.85 7.27 -12.72
CA VAL A 206 -8.90 7.84 -14.07
C VAL A 206 -8.36 6.85 -15.10
N GLY A 207 -7.31 6.11 -14.78
CA GLY A 207 -6.70 5.14 -15.67
C GLY A 207 -5.90 5.75 -16.83
N PRO A 208 -5.62 4.98 -17.89
CA PRO A 208 -4.83 5.44 -19.04
C PRO A 208 -5.43 6.65 -19.76
N LEU A 209 -4.62 7.67 -20.06
CA LEU A 209 -5.04 8.93 -20.69
C LEU A 209 -5.17 8.85 -22.22
N ILE A 210 -5.67 7.71 -22.71
CA ILE A 210 -5.83 7.41 -24.13
C ILE A 210 -7.19 7.93 -24.58
N ASP A 211 -7.25 8.51 -25.79
CA ASP A 211 -8.52 8.75 -26.46
C ASP A 211 -8.81 7.58 -27.43
N PRO A 212 -9.83 6.75 -27.16
CA PRO A 212 -10.21 5.66 -28.05
C PRO A 212 -10.47 6.12 -29.49
N LYS A 213 -10.93 7.36 -29.69
CA LYS A 213 -11.26 7.89 -31.02
C LYS A 213 -10.02 8.20 -31.86
N THR A 214 -8.89 8.47 -31.23
CA THR A 214 -7.62 8.77 -31.91
C THR A 214 -6.62 7.61 -31.82
N THR A 215 -7.02 6.51 -31.19
CA THR A 215 -6.17 5.33 -31.07
C THR A 215 -6.14 4.60 -32.42
N PRO A 216 -4.96 4.23 -32.97
CA PRO A 216 -4.89 3.50 -34.23
C PRO A 216 -5.72 2.22 -34.17
N GLN A 217 -6.51 1.93 -35.20
CA GLN A 217 -7.29 0.69 -35.30
C GLN A 217 -6.40 -0.51 -35.67
N THR A 218 -5.42 -0.79 -34.82
CA THR A 218 -4.62 -2.00 -34.84
C THR A 218 -5.10 -2.92 -33.72
N GLU A 219 -4.77 -4.22 -33.77
CA GLU A 219 -5.11 -5.14 -32.67
C GLU A 219 -4.59 -4.63 -31.31
N GLN A 220 -3.38 -4.07 -31.30
CA GLN A 220 -2.79 -3.49 -30.10
C GLN A 220 -3.48 -2.19 -29.68
N GLY A 221 -3.84 -1.32 -30.63
CA GLY A 221 -4.58 -0.09 -30.33
C GLY A 221 -5.98 -0.36 -29.79
N ASN A 222 -6.70 -1.31 -30.36
CA ASN A 222 -8.02 -1.74 -29.88
C ASN A 222 -7.94 -2.36 -28.47
N LYS A 223 -6.90 -3.17 -28.20
CA LYS A 223 -6.61 -3.66 -26.85
C LYS A 223 -6.34 -2.52 -25.87
N ASN A 224 -5.50 -1.55 -26.24
CA ASN A 224 -5.21 -0.42 -25.37
C ASN A 224 -6.43 0.47 -25.10
N ALA A 225 -7.28 0.67 -26.10
CA ALA A 225 -8.53 1.42 -25.98
C ALA A 225 -9.56 0.72 -25.08
N SER A 226 -9.59 -0.61 -25.05
CA SER A 226 -10.51 -1.36 -24.20
C SER A 226 -10.23 -1.17 -22.70
N PHE A 227 -8.98 -0.89 -22.33
CA PHE A 227 -8.55 -0.56 -20.96
C PHE A 227 -8.65 0.92 -20.60
N ALA A 228 -9.09 1.79 -21.51
CA ALA A 228 -9.27 3.21 -21.24
C ALA A 228 -10.73 3.50 -20.85
N TRP A 229 -10.96 4.02 -19.65
CA TRP A 229 -12.28 4.45 -19.17
C TRP A 229 -12.33 5.95 -18.79
N MET A 230 -11.19 6.64 -18.97
CA MET A 230 -11.07 8.08 -18.79
C MET A 230 -12.04 8.82 -19.71
N VAL A 231 -12.73 9.82 -19.15
CA VAL A 231 -13.66 10.69 -19.87
C VAL A 231 -13.03 12.05 -20.07
N ARG A 232 -12.98 12.52 -21.32
CA ARG A 232 -12.51 13.86 -21.69
C ARG A 232 -13.64 14.87 -21.60
N LYS A 233 -13.37 16.04 -21.02
CA LYS A 233 -14.21 17.24 -21.12
C LYS A 233 -14.00 17.98 -22.44
N GLU A 234 -12.75 18.02 -22.89
CA GLU A 234 -12.34 18.79 -24.07
C GLU A 234 -11.28 18.03 -24.88
N ASN A 235 -11.25 18.32 -26.19
CA ASN A 235 -10.21 17.82 -27.09
C ASN A 235 -8.83 18.46 -26.78
N GLY A 236 -7.77 17.80 -27.25
CA GLY A 236 -6.40 18.29 -27.18
C GLY A 236 -5.49 17.51 -26.22
N GLN A 237 -4.24 17.95 -26.14
CA GLN A 237 -3.22 17.31 -25.30
C GLN A 237 -3.52 17.53 -23.81
N ILE A 238 -3.44 16.43 -23.05
CA ILE A 238 -3.52 16.46 -21.59
C ILE A 238 -2.10 16.68 -21.05
N THR A 239 -1.97 17.64 -20.16
CA THR A 239 -0.75 17.96 -19.42
C THR A 239 -1.05 18.02 -17.93
N PRO A 240 -0.05 17.89 -17.05
CA PRO A 240 -0.25 18.04 -15.61
C PRO A 240 -1.01 19.33 -15.24
N TRP A 241 -0.64 20.46 -15.83
CA TRP A 241 -1.23 21.77 -15.55
C TRP A 241 -2.67 21.97 -16.04
N ASN A 242 -3.13 21.16 -17.00
CA ASN A 242 -4.48 21.29 -17.58
C ASN A 242 -5.40 20.10 -17.27
N PHE A 243 -4.94 19.17 -16.43
CA PHE A 243 -5.58 17.88 -16.22
C PHE A 243 -7.06 18.00 -15.86
N ASP A 244 -7.40 18.77 -14.82
CA ASP A 244 -8.79 18.92 -14.36
C ASP A 244 -9.70 19.67 -15.35
N LYS A 245 -9.10 20.44 -16.28
CA LYS A 245 -9.82 21.11 -17.38
C LYS A 245 -10.12 20.13 -18.51
N LYS A 246 -9.18 19.25 -18.85
CA LYS A 246 -9.32 18.30 -19.97
C LYS A 246 -9.99 16.99 -19.59
N VAL A 247 -9.89 16.58 -18.33
CA VAL A 247 -10.36 15.28 -17.84
C VAL A 247 -11.55 15.46 -16.88
N ASP A 248 -12.59 14.66 -17.08
CA ASP A 248 -13.69 14.53 -16.15
C ASP A 248 -13.40 13.42 -15.14
N ARG A 249 -12.86 13.82 -13.99
CA ARG A 249 -12.52 12.90 -12.90
C ARG A 249 -13.74 12.18 -12.34
N ILE A 250 -14.89 12.86 -12.26
CA ILE A 250 -16.10 12.29 -11.67
C ILE A 250 -16.65 11.22 -12.60
N SER A 251 -16.79 11.54 -13.89
CA SER A 251 -17.25 10.57 -14.88
C SER A 251 -16.27 9.40 -15.06
N SER A 252 -14.96 9.67 -15.03
CA SER A 252 -13.93 8.62 -15.08
C SER A 252 -14.00 7.69 -13.86
N ALA A 253 -14.15 8.25 -12.65
CA ALA A 253 -14.31 7.45 -11.43
C ALA A 253 -15.59 6.61 -11.46
N ASN A 254 -16.70 7.16 -11.94
CA ASN A 254 -17.94 6.41 -12.11
C ASN A 254 -17.78 5.23 -13.09
N ASN A 255 -17.09 5.44 -14.21
CA ASN A 255 -16.80 4.37 -15.17
C ASN A 255 -15.88 3.31 -14.56
N PHE A 256 -14.86 3.73 -13.80
CA PHE A 256 -13.95 2.82 -13.10
C PHE A 256 -14.72 1.89 -12.17
N ILE A 257 -15.59 2.43 -11.31
CA ILE A 257 -16.41 1.65 -10.38
C ILE A 257 -17.38 0.74 -11.14
N LYS A 258 -18.13 1.26 -12.12
CA LYS A 258 -19.12 0.48 -12.89
C LYS A 258 -18.50 -0.73 -13.61
N ARG A 259 -17.26 -0.62 -14.08
CA ARG A 259 -16.55 -1.73 -14.73
C ARG A 259 -16.17 -2.86 -13.76
N MET A 260 -16.11 -2.57 -12.47
CA MET A 260 -15.78 -3.53 -11.42
C MET A 260 -17.02 -4.08 -10.69
N ILE A 261 -18.19 -3.45 -10.85
CA ILE A 261 -19.43 -3.92 -10.23
C ILE A 261 -19.88 -5.22 -10.91
N THR A 262 -20.17 -6.23 -10.08
CA THR A 262 -20.75 -7.49 -10.55
C THR A 262 -22.24 -7.32 -10.85
N LYS A 263 -22.76 -8.11 -11.78
CA LYS A 263 -24.19 -8.16 -12.09
C LYS A 263 -24.94 -9.07 -11.12
N ASP A 264 -26.20 -8.76 -10.86
CA ASP A 264 -27.07 -9.60 -10.04
C ASP A 264 -27.35 -10.93 -10.75
N THR A 265 -27.30 -12.03 -9.99
CA THR A 265 -27.49 -13.40 -10.53
C THR A 265 -28.94 -13.67 -10.95
N TYR A 266 -29.90 -13.00 -10.32
CA TYR A 266 -31.33 -13.19 -10.57
C TYR A 266 -31.91 -12.13 -11.50
N LEU A 267 -31.42 -10.89 -11.43
CA LEU A 267 -31.84 -9.79 -12.30
C LEU A 267 -30.79 -9.54 -13.39
N ILE A 268 -30.94 -10.26 -14.52
CA ILE A 268 -30.00 -10.20 -15.64
C ILE A 268 -29.84 -8.76 -16.14
N GLY A 269 -28.60 -8.25 -16.08
CA GLY A 269 -28.24 -6.91 -16.56
C GLY A 269 -28.18 -5.84 -15.47
N GLU A 270 -28.81 -6.08 -14.32
CA GLU A 270 -28.84 -5.15 -13.19
C GLU A 270 -27.55 -5.25 -12.36
N ASP A 271 -27.08 -4.09 -11.86
CA ASP A 271 -25.93 -4.00 -10.97
C ASP A 271 -26.30 -4.44 -9.54
N VAL A 272 -25.39 -5.11 -8.84
CA VAL A 272 -25.60 -5.42 -7.42
C VAL A 272 -25.61 -4.14 -6.56
N LEU A 273 -26.34 -4.19 -5.44
CA LEU A 273 -26.31 -3.12 -4.45
C LEU A 273 -24.95 -3.07 -3.73
N PRO A 274 -24.50 -1.87 -3.30
CA PRO A 274 -23.35 -1.74 -2.41
C PRO A 274 -23.53 -2.59 -1.14
N ALA A 275 -22.45 -3.23 -0.68
CA ALA A 275 -22.49 -4.11 0.50
C ALA A 275 -22.93 -3.40 1.80
N HIS A 276 -22.76 -2.08 1.85
CA HIS A 276 -23.13 -1.16 2.93
C HIS A 276 -24.42 -0.37 2.64
N SER A 277 -25.18 -0.74 1.60
CA SER A 277 -26.52 -0.17 1.38
C SER A 277 -27.44 -0.52 2.55
N LEU A 278 -28.21 0.46 3.04
CA LEU A 278 -29.19 0.26 4.12
C LEU A 278 -30.20 -0.85 3.80
N ILE A 279 -30.62 -0.95 2.53
CA ILE A 279 -31.57 -1.96 2.07
C ILE A 279 -30.90 -3.34 2.09
N TYR A 280 -29.64 -3.43 1.67
CA TYR A 280 -28.91 -4.69 1.65
C TYR A 280 -28.54 -5.17 3.06
N GLU A 281 -28.08 -4.28 3.94
CA GLU A 281 -27.88 -4.59 5.37
C GLU A 281 -29.17 -5.06 6.03
N ARG A 282 -30.30 -4.38 5.77
CA ARG A 282 -31.62 -4.80 6.26
C ARG A 282 -31.99 -6.20 5.75
N PHE A 283 -31.80 -6.46 4.46
CA PHE A 283 -32.06 -7.77 3.88
C PHE A 283 -31.23 -8.87 4.57
N LYS A 284 -29.92 -8.66 4.72
CA LYS A 284 -29.02 -9.61 5.40
C LYS A 284 -29.48 -9.93 6.83
N VAL A 285 -29.80 -8.91 7.62
CA VAL A 285 -30.26 -9.08 9.00
C VAL A 285 -31.57 -9.86 9.08
N LEU A 286 -32.56 -9.50 8.25
CA LEU A 286 -33.85 -10.19 8.25
C LEU A 286 -33.71 -11.64 7.76
N ASN A 287 -32.83 -11.89 6.79
CA ASN A 287 -32.56 -13.23 6.29
C ASN A 287 -31.92 -14.13 7.36
N GLU A 288 -30.93 -13.61 8.10
CA GLU A 288 -30.32 -14.34 9.22
C GLU A 288 -31.33 -14.59 10.35
N LEU A 289 -32.14 -13.58 10.73
CA LEU A 289 -33.22 -13.73 11.71
C LEU A 289 -34.27 -14.78 11.32
N ASN A 290 -34.53 -14.99 10.03
CA ASN A 290 -35.44 -16.02 9.55
C ASN A 290 -34.94 -17.45 9.81
N MET A 291 -33.63 -17.64 9.92
CA MET A 291 -33.01 -18.95 10.15
C MET A 291 -32.97 -19.33 11.64
N ILE A 292 -33.08 -18.34 12.53
CA ILE A 292 -33.02 -18.53 13.98
C ILE A 292 -34.19 -19.37 14.48
N ARG A 293 -33.87 -20.36 15.30
CA ARG A 293 -34.80 -21.15 16.07
C ARG A 293 -34.51 -21.01 17.56
N VAL A 294 -35.56 -20.87 18.35
CA VAL A 294 -35.53 -20.81 19.81
C VAL A 294 -36.31 -22.00 20.34
N ASN A 295 -35.64 -22.87 21.10
CA ASN A 295 -36.20 -24.12 21.63
C ASN A 295 -36.86 -24.96 20.51
N GLY A 296 -36.18 -25.04 19.35
CA GLY A 296 -36.64 -25.77 18.17
C GLY A 296 -37.70 -25.06 17.31
N LYS A 297 -38.29 -23.94 17.77
CA LYS A 297 -39.34 -23.20 17.05
C LYS A 297 -38.79 -21.96 16.33
N LYS A 298 -39.32 -21.67 15.14
CA LYS A 298 -38.98 -20.42 14.42
C LYS A 298 -39.53 -19.21 15.17
N LEU A 299 -38.82 -18.08 15.08
CA LEU A 299 -39.30 -16.81 15.60
C LEU A 299 -40.55 -16.34 14.84
N SER A 300 -41.53 -15.78 15.57
CA SER A 300 -42.68 -15.10 14.95
C SER A 300 -42.24 -13.80 14.26
N VAL A 301 -43.08 -13.28 13.37
CA VAL A 301 -42.80 -12.02 12.66
C VAL A 301 -42.65 -10.85 13.65
N SER A 302 -43.51 -10.77 14.67
CA SER A 302 -43.44 -9.71 15.69
C SER A 302 -42.12 -9.75 16.46
N VAL A 303 -41.66 -10.94 16.86
CA VAL A 303 -40.38 -11.08 17.58
C VAL A 303 -39.19 -10.65 16.71
N LYS A 304 -39.19 -10.98 15.41
CA LYS A 304 -38.13 -10.52 14.50
C LYS A 304 -38.12 -9.00 14.36
N GLN A 305 -39.29 -8.37 14.26
CA GLN A 305 -39.40 -6.91 14.17
C GLN A 305 -38.89 -6.23 15.44
N ASN A 306 -39.23 -6.77 16.62
CA ASN A 306 -38.76 -6.25 17.90
C ASN A 306 -37.23 -6.40 18.02
N LEU A 307 -36.68 -7.57 17.69
CA LEU A 307 -35.22 -7.77 17.66
C LEU A 307 -34.52 -6.80 16.72
N TYR A 308 -35.08 -6.59 15.53
CA TYR A 308 -34.53 -5.65 14.55
C TYR A 308 -34.49 -4.22 15.09
N ASN A 309 -35.60 -3.76 15.69
CA ASN A 309 -35.72 -2.40 16.19
C ASN A 309 -34.93 -2.18 17.49
N ASP A 310 -35.00 -3.10 18.44
CA ASP A 310 -34.50 -2.88 19.80
C ASP A 310 -33.04 -3.31 19.97
N LEU A 311 -32.54 -4.21 19.13
CA LEU A 311 -31.13 -4.63 19.14
C LEU A 311 -30.37 -4.10 17.93
N PHE A 312 -30.79 -4.48 16.72
CA PHE A 312 -29.97 -4.23 15.51
C PHE A 312 -29.83 -2.76 15.14
N LYS A 313 -30.84 -1.93 15.41
CA LYS A 313 -30.73 -0.47 15.19
C LYS A 313 -29.83 0.25 16.19
N HIS A 314 -29.50 -0.37 17.32
CA HIS A 314 -28.77 0.29 18.41
C HIS A 314 -27.36 -0.26 18.60
N GLN A 315 -27.04 -1.45 18.10
CA GLN A 315 -25.76 -2.10 18.33
C GLN A 315 -25.26 -2.81 17.06
N LYS A 316 -24.02 -2.50 16.65
CA LYS A 316 -23.40 -3.13 15.47
C LYS A 316 -23.24 -4.64 15.66
N LYS A 317 -22.72 -5.06 16.82
CA LYS A 317 -22.41 -6.47 17.10
C LYS A 317 -23.38 -7.06 18.13
N ILE A 318 -24.17 -8.04 17.68
CA ILE A 318 -25.08 -8.80 18.52
C ILE A 318 -24.56 -10.23 18.65
N ASN A 319 -24.27 -10.64 19.88
CA ASN A 319 -23.85 -12.00 20.19
C ASN A 319 -25.03 -12.84 20.69
N ARG A 320 -24.85 -14.17 20.71
CA ARG A 320 -25.86 -15.13 21.15
C ARG A 320 -26.32 -14.86 22.59
N LYS A 321 -25.43 -14.40 23.47
CA LYS A 321 -25.76 -14.03 24.85
C LYS A 321 -26.74 -12.87 24.92
N LYS A 322 -26.52 -11.79 24.16
CA LYS A 322 -27.43 -10.65 24.07
C LYS A 322 -28.79 -11.04 23.53
N LEU A 323 -28.82 -11.87 22.49
CA LEU A 323 -30.07 -12.42 21.96
C LEU A 323 -30.82 -13.23 23.02
N ALA A 324 -30.13 -14.14 23.72
CA ALA A 324 -30.75 -14.95 24.78
C ALA A 324 -31.35 -14.09 25.90
N ASN A 325 -30.58 -13.10 26.39
CA ASN A 325 -31.02 -12.18 27.43
C ASN A 325 -32.25 -11.37 26.99
N TYR A 326 -32.25 -10.86 25.75
CA TYR A 326 -33.38 -10.11 25.20
C TYR A 326 -34.63 -10.98 25.10
N LEU A 327 -34.51 -12.22 24.62
CA LEU A 327 -35.63 -13.14 24.52
C LEU A 327 -36.19 -13.54 25.89
N GLN A 328 -35.33 -13.75 26.89
CA GLN A 328 -35.79 -14.03 28.26
C GLN A 328 -36.57 -12.85 28.85
N ALA A 329 -36.02 -11.64 28.74
CA ALA A 329 -36.63 -10.44 29.30
C ALA A 329 -37.97 -10.09 28.64
N ASN A 330 -38.06 -10.22 27.31
CA ASN A 330 -39.21 -9.73 26.55
C ASN A 330 -40.25 -10.80 26.19
N LEU A 331 -39.89 -12.09 26.26
CA LEU A 331 -40.83 -13.21 26.01
C LEU A 331 -41.13 -14.04 27.26
N GLY A 332 -40.62 -13.63 28.43
CA GLY A 332 -40.89 -14.30 29.70
C GLY A 332 -40.45 -15.76 29.74
N ILE A 333 -39.38 -16.11 29.01
CA ILE A 333 -38.86 -17.49 28.98
C ILE A 333 -38.09 -17.73 30.30
N PRO A 334 -38.56 -18.64 31.17
CA PRO A 334 -37.98 -18.82 32.51
C PRO A 334 -36.58 -19.42 32.48
N GLU A 335 -36.29 -20.27 31.48
CA GLU A 335 -34.99 -20.90 31.29
C GLU A 335 -34.18 -20.24 30.17
N ARG A 336 -32.87 -20.52 30.12
CA ARG A 336 -32.01 -19.97 29.08
C ARG A 336 -32.38 -20.57 27.72
N PRO A 337 -32.85 -19.77 26.74
CA PRO A 337 -33.33 -20.30 25.47
C PRO A 337 -32.21 -20.98 24.69
N GLN A 338 -32.51 -22.17 24.15
CA GLN A 338 -31.63 -22.84 23.21
C GLN A 338 -31.80 -22.18 21.84
N ILE A 339 -30.78 -21.41 21.46
CA ILE A 339 -30.71 -20.72 20.16
C ILE A 339 -29.92 -21.57 19.18
N THR A 340 -30.50 -21.85 18.03
CA THR A 340 -29.86 -22.54 16.89
C THR A 340 -30.15 -21.79 15.58
N GLY A 341 -29.39 -22.10 14.52
CA GLY A 341 -29.57 -21.49 13.20
C GLY A 341 -28.75 -20.22 12.94
N LEU A 342 -27.87 -19.83 13.86
CA LEU A 342 -26.81 -18.86 13.57
C LEU A 342 -25.74 -19.52 12.70
N SER A 343 -25.22 -18.79 11.71
CA SER A 343 -24.08 -19.27 10.90
C SER A 343 -22.78 -19.30 11.68
N ASP A 344 -22.55 -18.31 12.56
CA ASP A 344 -21.50 -18.33 13.58
C ASP A 344 -22.13 -18.73 14.94
N PRO A 345 -21.67 -19.78 15.63
CA PRO A 345 -22.26 -20.24 16.89
C PRO A 345 -22.35 -19.18 18.00
N GLU A 346 -21.52 -18.14 17.95
CA GLU A 346 -21.36 -17.14 19.01
C GLU A 346 -22.05 -15.80 18.70
N LYS A 347 -22.28 -15.45 17.43
CA LYS A 347 -22.79 -14.12 17.04
C LYS A 347 -23.53 -14.10 15.70
N PHE A 348 -24.24 -13.00 15.46
CA PHE A 348 -24.74 -12.68 14.12
C PHE A 348 -23.61 -12.22 13.21
N ASN A 349 -23.64 -12.67 11.96
CA ASN A 349 -22.73 -12.20 10.92
C ASN A 349 -23.23 -10.92 10.24
N SER A 350 -24.54 -10.71 10.23
CA SER A 350 -25.17 -9.49 9.71
C SER A 350 -25.28 -8.40 10.77
N GLN A 351 -25.25 -7.15 10.32
CA GLN A 351 -25.36 -5.96 11.15
C GLN A 351 -25.94 -4.79 10.34
N LEU A 352 -26.48 -3.79 11.04
CA LEU A 352 -26.91 -2.51 10.47
C LEU A 352 -25.83 -1.44 10.71
N SER A 353 -24.58 -1.74 10.34
CA SER A 353 -23.43 -0.86 10.56
C SER A 353 -23.67 0.54 10.01
N SER A 354 -24.11 0.61 8.75
CA SER A 354 -24.26 1.88 8.03
C SER A 354 -25.40 2.72 8.61
N TYR A 355 -26.48 2.07 9.05
CA TYR A 355 -27.57 2.74 9.76
C TYR A 355 -27.06 3.40 11.05
N ILE A 356 -26.31 2.65 11.87
CA ILE A 356 -25.80 3.14 13.15
C ILE A 356 -24.78 4.26 12.95
N ASP A 357 -23.91 4.14 11.94
CA ASP A 357 -22.91 5.18 11.66
C ASP A 357 -23.57 6.47 11.17
N LEU A 358 -24.58 6.37 10.31
CA LEU A 358 -25.34 7.55 9.84
C LEU A 358 -26.16 8.21 10.94
N GLN A 359 -26.53 7.52 12.01
CA GLN A 359 -27.21 8.13 13.16
C GLN A 359 -26.28 8.96 14.06
N LYS A 360 -24.96 8.82 13.93
CA LYS A 360 -23.98 9.59 14.72
C LYS A 360 -23.64 10.95 14.10
N TYR A 361 -24.02 11.14 12.84
CA TYR A 361 -23.99 12.42 12.14
C TYR A 361 -25.36 13.08 12.26
#